data_AF-A0A6G8AVT7-F1
#
_entry.id   AF-A0A6G8AVT7-F1
#
_cell.length_a   1.000
_cell.length_b   1.000
_cell.length_c   1.000
_cell.angle_alpha   90.00
_cell.angle_beta   90.00
_cell.angle_gamma   90.00
#
_symmetry.space_group_name_H-M   'P 1'
#
loop_
_entity.id
_entity.type
_entity.pdbx_description
1 polymer ?
#
loop_
_entity_poly.entity_id
_entity_poly.type
_entity_poly.pdbx_seq_one_letter_code
_entity_poly.pdbx_strand_id
1 'polypeptide(L)'
;MDVREFKNKSERTEYIQFVSDFGWEYIESREQSHKLYFLGQLSENSELFSDDQSKYDREVRSKKKLDVTNLLILIFYVLFFFNEKDKSILFNLKNAFLTPHLFEKTGDGFIQAFLFELPFAILRIIIAFGPFILLMYLIYQSYLVRQSIKKYEKRII
;
A
#
# COMPACT_ATOMS: atom_id res chain seq x y z
N MET A 1 -10.47 -3.48 10.48
CA MET A 1 -11.45 -4.50 10.89
C MET A 1 -11.62 -4.37 12.38
N ASP A 2 -12.82 -4.00 12.80
CA ASP A 2 -13.22 -4.12 14.19
C ASP A 2 -13.60 -5.58 14.43
N VAL A 3 -13.08 -6.20 15.48
CA VAL A 3 -13.35 -7.60 15.81
C VAL A 3 -13.81 -7.60 17.24
N ARG A 4 -15.09 -7.88 17.44
CA ARG A 4 -15.69 -8.08 18.76
C ARG A 4 -15.55 -9.54 19.14
N GLU A 5 -14.95 -9.79 20.29
CA GLU A 5 -14.89 -11.12 20.89
C GLU A 5 -16.13 -11.29 21.79
N PHE A 6 -16.92 -12.32 21.52
CA PHE A 6 -18.09 -12.67 22.33
C PHE A 6 -17.71 -13.79 23.28
N LYS A 7 -18.02 -13.62 24.57
CA LYS A 7 -17.72 -14.67 25.57
C LYS A 7 -18.74 -15.81 25.50
N ASN A 8 -19.98 -15.50 25.13
CA ASN A 8 -21.10 -16.44 25.14
C ASN A 8 -21.84 -16.46 23.79
N LYS A 9 -22.45 -17.61 23.44
CA LYS A 9 -23.25 -17.78 22.23
C LYS A 9 -24.53 -16.91 22.23
N SER A 10 -25.10 -16.63 23.41
CA SER A 10 -26.25 -15.72 23.57
C SER A 10 -25.90 -14.29 23.14
N GLU A 11 -24.80 -13.76 23.68
CA GLU A 11 -24.31 -12.41 23.38
C GLU A 11 -24.03 -12.22 21.88
N ARG A 12 -23.48 -13.25 21.23
CA ARG A 12 -23.28 -13.26 19.77
C ARG A 12 -24.61 -13.18 19.02
N THR A 13 -25.61 -13.95 19.45
CA THR A 13 -26.92 -14.01 18.80
C THR A 13 -27.70 -12.71 18.99
N GLU A 14 -27.68 -12.17 20.20
CA GLU A 14 -28.25 -10.86 20.54
C GLU A 14 -27.62 -9.74 19.71
N TYR A 15 -26.30 -9.76 19.53
CA TYR A 15 -25.61 -8.79 18.69
C TYR A 15 -25.93 -8.93 17.21
N ILE A 16 -26.02 -10.16 16.69
CA ILE A 16 -26.45 -10.41 15.30
C ILE A 16 -27.87 -9.85 15.08
N GLN A 17 -28.78 -10.12 16.02
CA GLN A 17 -30.16 -9.67 15.93
C GLN A 17 -30.24 -8.14 16.01
N PHE A 18 -29.53 -7.52 16.97
CA PHE A 18 -29.41 -6.07 17.07
C PHE A 18 -28.96 -5.46 15.74
N VAL A 19 -27.87 -5.95 15.14
CA VAL A 19 -27.36 -5.43 13.85
C VAL A 19 -28.37 -5.66 12.72
N SER A 20 -29.05 -6.80 12.72
CA SER A 20 -30.10 -7.11 11.74
C SER A 20 -31.28 -6.16 11.81
N ASP A 21 -31.65 -5.70 13.01
CA ASP A 21 -32.72 -4.72 13.21
C ASP A 21 -32.39 -3.36 12.56
N PHE A 22 -31.11 -3.05 12.34
CA PHE A 22 -30.66 -1.86 11.60
C PHE A 22 -30.52 -2.07 10.08
N GLY A 23 -31.05 -3.17 9.54
CA GLY A 23 -31.10 -3.43 8.11
C GLY A 23 -29.82 -4.03 7.51
N TRP A 24 -28.96 -4.61 8.36
CA TRP A 24 -27.74 -5.31 7.94
C TRP A 24 -27.94 -6.83 7.96
N GLU A 25 -27.68 -7.50 6.86
CA GLU A 25 -27.89 -8.95 6.76
C GLU A 25 -26.65 -9.72 7.24
N TYR A 26 -26.83 -10.64 8.18
CA TYR A 26 -25.73 -11.46 8.67
C TYR A 26 -25.35 -12.54 7.64
N ILE A 27 -24.07 -12.61 7.29
CA ILE A 27 -23.51 -13.67 6.46
C ILE A 27 -23.05 -14.80 7.38
N GLU A 28 -23.79 -15.91 7.37
CA GLU A 28 -23.44 -17.09 8.14
C GLU A 28 -22.09 -17.66 7.67
N SER A 29 -21.10 -17.65 8.57
CA SER A 29 -19.80 -18.26 8.29
C SER A 29 -19.87 -19.75 8.57
N ARG A 30 -19.47 -20.57 7.61
CA ARG A 30 -19.43 -22.04 7.71
C ARG A 30 -18.44 -22.58 8.76
N GLU A 31 -17.49 -21.76 9.20
CA GLU A 31 -16.45 -22.13 10.16
C GLU A 31 -16.74 -21.54 11.55
N GLN A 32 -16.15 -22.14 12.58
CA GLN A 32 -16.10 -21.63 13.98
C GLN A 32 -15.32 -20.31 14.11
N SER A 33 -15.37 -19.46 13.09
CA SER A 33 -14.75 -18.15 13.11
C SER A 33 -15.45 -17.27 14.13
N HIS A 34 -14.67 -16.66 15.02
CA HIS A 34 -15.14 -15.63 15.95
C HIS A 34 -15.52 -14.31 15.23
N LYS A 35 -15.34 -14.24 13.91
CA LYS A 35 -15.64 -13.05 13.12
C LYS A 35 -17.08 -13.12 12.59
N LEU A 36 -17.80 -12.02 12.76
CA LEU A 36 -19.12 -11.81 12.17
C LEU A 36 -18.97 -10.93 10.93
N TYR A 37 -19.63 -11.32 9.84
CA TYR A 37 -19.67 -10.55 8.61
C TYR A 37 -21.11 -10.13 8.35
N PHE A 38 -21.31 -8.87 7.98
CA PHE A 38 -22.62 -8.31 7.71
C PHE A 38 -22.61 -7.63 6.35
N LEU A 39 -23.70 -7.77 5.61
CA LEU A 39 -23.95 -7.13 4.33
C LEU A 39 -24.88 -5.94 4.56
N GLY A 40 -24.38 -4.73 4.31
CA GLY A 40 -25.16 -3.50 4.44
C GLY A 40 -25.95 -3.20 3.19
N GLN A 41 -27.08 -2.51 3.36
CA GLN A 41 -27.80 -1.92 2.23
C GLN A 41 -26.95 -0.81 1.60
N LEU A 42 -27.02 -0.68 0.27
CA LEU A 42 -26.26 0.28 -0.54
C LEU A 42 -26.80 1.72 -0.40
N SER A 43 -27.04 2.18 0.84
CA SER A 43 -27.52 3.53 1.16
C SER A 43 -26.37 4.44 1.63
N GLU A 44 -26.61 5.75 1.70
CA GLU A 44 -25.62 6.78 2.07
C GLU A 44 -24.95 6.53 3.45
N ASN A 45 -25.61 5.76 4.33
CA ASN A 45 -25.10 5.40 5.66
C ASN A 45 -24.66 3.94 5.72
N SER A 46 -23.71 3.57 4.86
CA SER A 46 -23.09 2.24 4.81
C SER A 46 -22.03 1.99 5.91
N GLU A 47 -21.91 2.88 6.90
CA GLU A 47 -21.01 2.68 8.04
C GLU A 47 -21.80 2.25 9.28
N LEU A 48 -21.65 0.99 9.68
CA LEU A 48 -22.26 0.46 10.90
C LEU A 48 -21.62 1.12 12.15
N PHE A 49 -22.35 2.01 12.81
CA PHE A 49 -22.07 2.58 14.14
C PHE A 49 -20.64 3.04 14.41
N SER A 50 -19.99 3.69 13.44
CA SER A 50 -18.68 4.31 13.70
C SER A 50 -18.86 5.76 14.14
N ASP A 51 -18.75 6.02 15.44
CA ASP A 51 -18.52 7.37 15.96
C ASP A 51 -17.17 7.90 15.49
N ASP A 52 -16.99 9.22 15.52
CA ASP A 52 -15.75 9.85 15.07
C ASP A 52 -14.53 9.33 15.88
N GLN A 53 -14.74 8.96 17.16
CA GLN A 53 -13.73 8.33 18.00
C GLN A 53 -13.29 6.95 17.48
N SER A 54 -14.22 6.05 17.15
CA SER A 54 -13.90 4.74 16.57
C SER A 54 -13.23 4.88 15.21
N LYS A 55 -13.60 5.88 14.41
CA LYS A 55 -12.92 6.19 13.14
C LYS A 55 -11.47 6.62 13.37
N TYR A 56 -11.21 7.50 14.32
CA TYR A 56 -9.86 7.90 14.71
C TYR A 56 -9.02 6.70 15.18
N ASP A 57 -9.53 5.89 16.10
CA ASP A 57 -8.81 4.73 16.64
C ASP A 57 -8.54 3.66 15.57
N ARG A 58 -9.44 3.52 14.59
CA ARG A 58 -9.21 2.69 13.40
C ARG A 58 -8.04 3.22 12.57
N GLU A 59 -8.03 4.50 12.23
CA GLU A 59 -6.96 5.10 11.43
C GLU A 59 -5.59 5.03 12.15
N VAL A 60 -5.56 5.24 13.47
CA VAL A 60 -4.34 5.10 14.29
C VAL A 60 -3.80 3.66 14.24
N ARG A 61 -4.68 2.66 14.39
CA ARG A 61 -4.29 1.24 14.26
C ARG A 61 -3.81 0.91 12.85
N SER A 62 -4.50 1.41 11.82
CA SER A 62 -4.11 1.24 10.42
C SER A 62 -2.74 1.84 10.14
N LYS A 63 -2.45 3.03 10.65
CA LYS A 63 -1.14 3.67 10.51
C LYS A 63 0.00 2.80 11.04
N LYS A 64 -0.14 2.28 12.27
CA LYS A 64 0.90 1.44 12.87
C LYS A 64 1.18 0.19 12.03
N LYS A 65 0.14 -0.46 11.50
CA LYS A 65 0.28 -1.62 10.63
C LYS A 65 0.90 -1.25 9.28
N LEU A 66 0.49 -0.12 8.71
CA LEU A 66 0.98 0.39 7.44
C LEU A 66 2.47 0.76 7.51
N ASP A 67 2.92 1.44 8.57
CA ASP A 67 4.32 1.82 8.73
C ASP A 67 5.23 0.57 8.82
N VAL A 68 4.81 -0.46 9.58
CA VAL A 68 5.56 -1.75 9.66
C VAL A 68 5.57 -2.46 8.31
N THR A 69 4.42 -2.53 7.64
CA THR A 69 4.29 -3.18 6.33
C THR A 69 5.15 -2.47 5.28
N ASN A 70 5.12 -1.14 5.25
CA ASN A 70 5.91 -0.31 4.34
C ASN A 70 7.41 -0.52 4.55
N LEU A 71 7.86 -0.57 5.82
CA LEU A 71 9.26 -0.83 6.15
C LEU A 71 9.69 -2.21 5.64
N LEU A 72 8.88 -3.24 5.88
CA LEU A 72 9.17 -4.59 5.40
C LEU A 72 9.23 -4.63 3.87
N ILE A 73 8.26 -4.05 3.17
CA ILE A 73 8.25 -3.97 1.70
C ILE A 73 9.52 -3.31 1.17
N LEU A 74 9.95 -2.20 1.77
CA LEU A 74 11.18 -1.51 1.37
C LEU A 74 12.42 -2.39 1.58
N ILE A 75 12.52 -3.06 2.73
CA ILE A 75 13.64 -3.98 3.03
C ILE A 75 13.64 -5.15 2.03
N PHE A 76 12.49 -5.79 1.81
CA PHE A 76 12.36 -6.87 0.83
C PHE A 76 12.76 -6.41 -0.57
N TYR A 77 12.31 -5.23 -0.99
CA TYR A 77 12.68 -4.69 -2.29
C TYR A 77 14.19 -4.50 -2.42
N VAL A 78 14.83 -3.86 -1.43
CA VAL A 78 16.28 -3.61 -1.46
C VAL A 78 17.08 -4.92 -1.41
N LEU A 79 16.67 -5.91 -0.62
CA LEU A 79 17.41 -7.16 -0.49
C LEU A 79 17.32 -8.06 -1.73
N PHE A 80 16.16 -8.11 -2.38
CA PHE A 80 15.91 -9.06 -3.47
C PHE A 80 16.05 -8.46 -4.86
N PHE A 81 15.85 -7.14 -5.01
CA PHE A 81 15.76 -6.49 -6.32
C PHE A 81 16.80 -5.39 -6.55
N PHE A 82 17.51 -4.92 -5.52
CA PHE A 82 18.50 -3.85 -5.68
C PHE A 82 19.93 -4.39 -5.72
N ASN A 83 20.44 -4.58 -6.93
CA ASN A 83 21.71 -5.26 -7.18
C ASN A 83 22.87 -4.29 -7.43
N GLU A 84 24.10 -4.80 -7.48
CA GLU A 84 25.31 -4.00 -7.76
C GLU A 84 25.25 -3.27 -9.11
N LYS A 85 24.59 -3.87 -10.11
CA LYS A 85 24.38 -3.21 -11.43
C LYS A 85 23.52 -1.96 -11.30
N ASP A 86 22.47 -2.02 -10.51
CA ASP A 86 21.56 -0.89 -10.28
C ASP A 86 22.28 0.23 -9.51
N LYS A 87 23.07 -0.14 -8.49
CA LYS A 87 23.94 0.81 -7.77
C LYS A 87 24.93 1.50 -8.71
N SER A 88 25.56 0.74 -9.59
CA SER A 88 26.51 1.26 -10.58
C SER A 88 25.87 2.28 -11.54
N ILE A 89 24.61 2.05 -11.95
CA ILE A 89 23.84 2.99 -12.78
C ILE A 89 23.56 4.30 -12.04
N LEU A 90 23.28 4.24 -10.73
CA LEU A 90 23.04 5.45 -9.92
C LEU A 90 24.28 6.35 -9.80
N PHE A 91 25.48 5.76 -9.69
CA PHE A 91 26.73 6.52 -9.67
C PHE A 91 27.16 6.98 -11.06
N ASN A 92 26.85 6.20 -12.10
CA ASN A 92 27.17 6.55 -13.48
C ASN A 92 26.08 6.05 -14.44
N LEU A 93 25.27 6.99 -14.92
CA LEU A 93 24.15 6.71 -15.83
C LEU A 93 24.59 6.06 -17.15
N LYS A 94 25.86 6.21 -17.56
CA LYS A 94 26.38 5.54 -18.78
C LYS A 94 26.32 4.02 -18.66
N ASN A 95 26.37 3.48 -17.43
CA ASN A 95 26.29 2.04 -17.19
C ASN A 95 24.89 1.45 -17.49
N ALA A 96 23.90 2.29 -17.77
CA ALA A 96 22.60 1.84 -18.26
C ALA A 96 22.66 1.33 -19.70
N PHE A 97 23.64 1.80 -20.49
CA PHE A 97 23.92 1.32 -21.84
C PHE A 97 24.81 0.07 -21.76
N LEU A 98 24.34 -1.03 -22.34
CA LEU A 98 25.05 -2.30 -22.46
C LEU A 98 25.86 -2.42 -23.76
N THR A 99 25.64 -1.58 -24.77
CA THR A 99 26.44 -1.64 -26.00
C THR A 99 27.89 -1.26 -25.69
N PRO A 100 28.85 -2.19 -25.83
CA PRO A 100 30.24 -1.90 -25.52
C PRO A 100 30.80 -0.90 -26.54
N HIS A 101 31.65 0.03 -26.08
CA HIS A 101 32.25 1.09 -26.90
C HIS A 101 31.22 1.99 -27.60
N LEU A 102 29.96 2.06 -27.12
CA LEU A 102 28.93 2.92 -27.70
C LEU A 102 29.41 4.37 -27.79
N PHE A 103 29.99 4.89 -26.71
CA PHE A 103 30.51 6.25 -26.63
C PHE A 103 31.81 6.49 -27.42
N GLU A 104 32.43 5.46 -27.98
CA GLU A 104 33.63 5.56 -28.83
C GLU A 104 33.27 5.54 -30.33
N LYS A 105 32.03 5.15 -30.68
CA LYS A 105 31.52 5.24 -32.05
C LYS A 105 31.34 6.71 -32.44
N THR A 106 31.60 7.02 -33.71
CA THR A 106 31.39 8.35 -34.30
C THR A 106 30.47 8.28 -35.52
N GLY A 107 29.83 9.41 -35.85
CA GLY A 107 28.95 9.53 -37.02
C GLY A 107 27.63 8.75 -36.91
N ASP A 108 27.11 8.31 -38.05
CA ASP A 108 25.77 7.70 -38.15
C ASP A 108 25.65 6.38 -37.37
N GLY A 109 26.75 5.62 -37.26
CA GLY A 109 26.78 4.38 -36.49
C GLY A 109 26.61 4.60 -34.98
N PHE A 110 26.98 5.78 -34.46
CA PHE A 110 26.68 6.17 -33.08
C PHE A 110 25.19 6.48 -32.90
N ILE A 111 24.63 7.30 -33.79
CA ILE A 111 23.24 7.78 -33.68
C ILE A 111 22.27 6.60 -33.69
N GLN A 112 22.44 5.66 -34.63
CA GLN A 112 21.57 4.49 -34.74
C GLN A 112 21.65 3.59 -33.51
N ALA A 113 22.88 3.26 -33.05
CA ALA A 113 23.07 2.42 -31.88
C ALA A 113 22.56 3.07 -30.60
N PHE A 114 22.78 4.39 -30.45
CA PHE A 114 22.30 5.16 -29.30
C PHE A 114 20.77 5.22 -29.25
N LEU A 115 20.10 5.57 -30.36
CA LEU A 115 18.64 5.67 -30.41
C LEU A 115 17.96 4.31 -30.20
N PHE A 116 18.56 3.23 -30.70
CA PHE A 116 18.06 1.88 -30.49
C PHE A 116 18.15 1.46 -29.01
N GLU A 117 19.25 1.80 -28.34
CA GLU A 117 19.47 1.40 -26.94
C GLU A 117 18.79 2.33 -25.92
N LEU A 118 18.58 3.60 -26.26
CA LEU A 118 17.97 4.61 -25.39
C LEU A 118 16.70 4.15 -24.65
N PRO A 119 15.68 3.53 -25.29
CA PRO A 119 14.49 3.08 -24.55
C PRO A 119 14.82 2.03 -23.48
N PHE A 120 15.74 1.11 -23.76
CA PHE A 120 16.16 0.10 -22.79
C PHE A 120 17.01 0.69 -21.67
N ALA A 121 17.88 1.65 -21.99
CA ALA A 121 18.66 2.38 -21.00
C ALA A 121 17.74 3.17 -20.06
N ILE A 122 16.70 3.83 -20.57
CA ILE A 122 15.70 4.54 -19.76
C ILE A 122 14.99 3.58 -18.80
N LEU A 123 14.53 2.42 -19.29
CA LEU A 123 13.88 1.42 -18.43
C LEU A 123 14.79 0.95 -17.29
N ARG A 124 16.08 0.71 -17.57
CA ARG A 124 17.06 0.34 -16.54
C ARG A 124 17.32 1.45 -15.54
N ILE A 125 17.39 2.71 -15.99
CA ILE A 125 17.51 3.85 -15.10
C ILE A 125 16.30 3.91 -14.17
N ILE A 126 15.07 3.79 -14.69
CA ILE A 126 13.85 3.78 -13.87
C ILE A 126 13.91 2.66 -12.82
N ILE A 127 14.34 1.45 -13.21
CA ILE A 127 14.50 0.31 -12.29
C ILE A 127 15.56 0.61 -11.22
N ALA A 128 16.70 1.18 -11.62
CA ALA A 128 17.78 1.55 -10.70
C ALA A 128 17.36 2.64 -9.70
N PHE A 129 16.48 3.57 -10.12
CA PHE A 129 15.84 4.56 -9.24
C PHE A 129 14.61 4.01 -8.49
N GLY A 130 14.23 2.75 -8.74
CA GLY A 130 13.13 2.05 -8.09
C GLY A 130 13.07 2.18 -6.56
N PRO A 131 14.17 2.03 -5.78
CA PRO A 131 14.08 2.18 -4.32
C PRO A 131 13.70 3.61 -3.89
N PHE A 132 14.11 4.64 -4.63
CA PHE A 132 13.72 6.03 -4.33
C PHE A 132 12.27 6.30 -4.70
N ILE A 133 11.82 5.79 -5.85
CA ILE A 133 10.42 5.89 -6.29
C ILE A 133 9.50 5.19 -5.28
N LEU A 134 9.87 3.97 -4.87
CA LEU A 134 9.15 3.22 -3.85
C LEU A 134 9.14 3.99 -2.52
N LEU A 135 10.29 4.48 -2.05
CA LEU A 135 10.36 5.26 -0.81
C LEU A 135 9.44 6.49 -0.84
N MET A 136 9.44 7.24 -1.95
CA MET A 136 8.57 8.40 -2.13
C MET A 136 7.08 8.01 -2.08
N TYR A 137 6.70 6.91 -2.73
CA TYR A 137 5.34 6.39 -2.68
C TYR A 137 4.93 5.98 -1.25
N LEU A 138 5.81 5.29 -0.52
CA LEU A 138 5.54 4.87 0.86
C LEU A 138 5.39 6.08 1.79
N ILE A 139 6.22 7.12 1.63
CA ILE A 139 6.10 8.39 2.36
C ILE A 139 4.76 9.07 2.05
N TYR A 140 4.37 9.10 0.78
CA TYR A 140 3.09 9.67 0.35
C TYR A 140 1.89 8.93 0.99
N GLN A 141 1.91 7.60 1.02
CA GLN A 141 0.89 6.80 1.73
C GLN A 141 0.84 7.13 3.22
N SER A 142 1.99 7.17 3.90
CA SER A 142 2.04 7.55 5.32
C SER A 142 1.59 9.00 5.55
N TYR A 143 1.77 9.91 4.59
CA TYR A 143 1.24 11.27 4.64
C TYR A 143 -0.29 11.30 4.56
N LEU A 144 -0.89 10.58 3.62
CA LEU A 144 -2.35 10.50 3.48
C LEU A 144 -3.03 9.96 4.74
N VAL A 145 -2.46 8.92 5.36
CA VAL A 145 -2.98 8.38 6.63
C VAL A 145 -2.83 9.38 7.78
N ARG A 146 -1.75 10.15 7.84
CA ARG A 146 -1.63 11.23 8.83
C ARG A 146 -2.70 12.30 8.62
N GLN A 147 -3.06 12.60 7.37
CA GLN A 147 -4.11 13.55 7.05
C GLN A 147 -5.49 13.01 7.44
N SER A 148 -5.77 11.71 7.24
CA SER A 148 -7.03 11.09 7.67
C SER A 148 -7.18 11.14 9.20
N ILE A 149 -6.14 10.80 9.96
CA ILE A 149 -6.14 10.88 11.43
C ILE A 149 -6.46 12.29 11.90
N LYS A 150 -5.77 13.32 11.36
CA LYS A 150 -6.01 14.73 11.72
C LYS A 150 -7.43 15.18 11.38
N LYS A 151 -8.05 14.63 10.33
CA LYS A 151 -9.43 14.94 9.95
C LYS A 151 -10.43 14.43 10.99
N TYR A 152 -10.21 13.22 11.53
CA TYR A 152 -11.08 12.66 12.57
C TYR A 152 -10.81 13.27 13.95
N GLU A 153 -9.54 13.54 14.28
CA GLU A 153 -9.16 14.25 15.51
C GLU A 153 -9.90 15.59 15.66
N LYS A 154 -9.99 16.38 14.58
CA LYS A 154 -10.74 17.65 14.54
C LYS A 154 -12.26 17.52 14.69
N ARG A 155 -12.82 16.32 14.51
CA ARG A 155 -14.27 16.05 14.66
C ARG A 155 -14.63 15.56 16.05
N ILE A 156 -13.63 15.08 16.81
CA ILE A 156 -13.77 14.58 18.18
C ILE A 156 -13.66 15.73 19.19
N ILE A 157 -12.84 16.75 18.90
CA ILE A 157 -12.65 17.97 19.69
C ILE A 157 -13.78 18.95 19.41
#